data_AF-A0A2H6LJY5-F1
#
_entry.id   AF-A0A2H6LJY5-F1
#
_cell.length_a   1.000
_cell.length_b   1.000
_cell.length_c   1.000
_cell.angle_alpha   90.00
_cell.angle_beta   90.00
_cell.angle_gamma   90.00
#
_symmetry.space_group_name_H-M   'P 1'
#
loop_
_entity.id
_entity.type
_entity.pdbx_description
1 polymer ?
#
loop_
_entity_poly.entity_id
_entity_poly.type
_entity_poly.pdbx_seq_one_letter_code
_entity_poly.pdbx_strand_id
1 'polypeptide(L)'
;MQNLIPMSSHRLIQKLHPLSLLAQLTSRRATGCLRVFTGSTSWSIHLEEGKLTYASSSDKVFERLDNQLRRLSLNIPTLNSATRVQMRLMFEPASENLSIPYPDYQAICWLVEQRYISSMQAATLVDELAKEVLESFLILKEGTYEFYPDTSWNELPKFCQLDLRLLVEYCQRQLRNRYHIQSPVNVAKGSPVLPSINSLSNGKTLNKNNSGENNNQKYAKQLEKNSLYTVACIDDSQTVLNSIKLFLDENTFSVVTINDPVKALMQILRSKPDLILLDVEMPNLDGYELCSLLRRHSAFKYTPIIMVTGRTGFIDRAKAKMVRSSGYLTKPFTQSELLKIVFKHIK
;
A
#
# COMPACT_ATOMS: atom_id res chain seq x y z
N MET A 1 10.61 36.00 31.85
CA MET A 1 10.67 37.03 30.79
C MET A 1 11.26 36.39 29.54
N GLN A 2 10.54 36.57 28.43
CA GLN A 2 10.97 36.48 27.02
C GLN A 2 11.28 35.09 26.41
N ASN A 3 10.21 34.53 25.83
CA ASN A 3 10.10 34.04 24.45
C ASN A 3 11.39 33.82 23.66
N LEU A 4 11.54 32.60 23.16
CA LEU A 4 11.96 32.35 21.78
C LEU A 4 11.05 31.27 21.20
N ILE A 5 10.01 31.73 20.50
CA ILE A 5 9.32 30.95 19.48
C ILE A 5 10.36 30.73 18.36
N PRO A 6 10.68 29.49 17.95
CA PRO A 6 11.37 29.31 16.68
C PRO A 6 10.33 29.52 15.57
N MET A 7 10.32 30.74 15.05
CA MET A 7 9.71 31.08 13.77
C MET A 7 10.27 30.16 12.69
N SER A 8 9.39 29.35 12.10
CA SER A 8 9.46 28.82 10.74
C SER A 8 10.87 28.54 10.16
N SER A 9 11.57 27.54 10.71
CA SER A 9 12.58 26.84 9.91
C SER A 9 11.83 26.17 8.75
N HIS A 10 11.91 26.75 7.56
CA HIS A 10 11.51 26.08 6.33
C HIS A 10 12.45 24.89 6.19
N ARG A 11 12.09 23.76 6.81
CA ARG A 11 12.79 22.48 6.67
C ARG A 11 12.58 22.05 5.24
N LEU A 12 13.52 22.42 4.37
CA LEU A 12 13.52 22.05 2.96
C LEU A 12 13.42 20.52 2.88
N ILE A 13 12.30 20.04 2.36
CA ILE A 13 12.07 18.63 2.12
C ILE A 13 13.13 18.18 1.13
N GLN A 14 13.98 17.25 1.57
CA GLN A 14 15.07 16.72 0.77
C GLN A 14 14.79 15.27 0.42
N LYS A 15 15.36 14.83 -0.71
CA LYS A 15 15.35 13.43 -1.09
C LYS A 15 16.04 12.61 0.00
N LEU A 16 15.33 11.63 0.54
CA LEU A 16 15.79 10.81 1.64
C LEU A 16 16.23 9.45 1.11
N HIS A 17 17.38 8.98 1.58
CA HIS A 17 17.93 7.67 1.24
C HIS A 17 18.09 6.86 2.55
N PRO A 18 17.02 6.20 3.03
CA PRO A 18 17.00 5.53 4.34
C PRO A 18 18.17 4.56 4.55
N LEU A 19 18.45 3.74 3.53
CA LEU A 19 19.53 2.75 3.57
C LEU A 19 20.91 3.39 3.72
N SER A 20 21.17 4.44 2.93
CA SER A 20 22.45 5.16 2.99
C SER A 20 22.62 5.86 4.34
N LEU A 21 21.53 6.41 4.88
CA LEU A 21 21.53 7.09 6.17
C LEU A 21 21.85 6.11 7.31
N LEU A 22 21.18 4.95 7.35
CA LEU A 22 21.47 3.90 8.34
C LEU A 22 22.89 3.35 8.18
N ALA A 23 23.33 3.08 6.95
CA ALA A 23 24.69 2.60 6.68
C ALA A 23 25.76 3.60 7.16
N GLN A 24 25.53 4.90 6.98
CA GLN A 24 26.43 5.95 7.47
C GLN A 24 26.50 5.96 9.00
N LEU A 25 25.36 5.85 9.69
CA LEU A 25 25.31 5.85 11.15
C LEU A 25 25.97 4.60 11.76
N THR A 26 25.77 3.43 11.17
CA THR A 26 26.46 2.20 11.57
C THR A 26 27.96 2.30 11.34
N SER A 27 28.39 2.78 10.16
CA SER A 27 29.82 2.89 9.82
C SER A 27 30.57 3.86 10.74
N ARG A 28 29.90 4.90 11.23
CA ARG A 28 30.46 5.89 12.17
C ARG A 28 30.33 5.48 13.64
N ARG A 29 29.75 4.31 13.95
CA ARG A 29 29.42 3.89 15.32
C ARG A 29 28.66 4.97 16.11
N ALA A 30 27.67 5.57 15.47
CA ALA A 30 26.94 6.69 16.06
C ALA A 30 26.21 6.26 17.34
N THR A 31 26.28 7.11 18.37
CA THR A 31 25.46 7.05 19.59
C THR A 31 24.56 8.28 19.62
N GLY A 32 23.26 8.07 19.77
CA GLY A 32 22.26 9.15 19.73
C GLY A 32 20.94 8.73 19.08
N CYS A 33 20.11 9.71 18.74
CA CYS A 33 18.81 9.51 18.11
C CYS A 33 18.78 10.16 16.72
N LEU A 34 18.54 9.36 15.69
CA LEU A 34 18.13 9.88 14.39
C LEU A 34 16.62 10.14 14.43
N ARG A 35 16.19 11.38 14.17
CA ARG A 35 14.79 11.69 13.90
C ARG A 35 14.57 12.05 12.45
N VAL A 36 13.53 11.48 11.85
CA VAL A 36 13.11 11.77 10.48
C VAL A 36 11.66 12.22 10.49
N PHE A 37 11.31 13.19 9.65
CA PHE A 37 10.00 13.80 9.57
C PHE A 37 9.50 13.84 8.12
N THR A 38 8.27 13.37 7.90
CA THR A 38 7.57 13.47 6.62
C THR A 38 6.13 13.92 6.86
N GLY A 39 5.76 15.14 6.46
CA GLY A 39 4.43 15.67 6.76
C GLY A 39 4.15 15.66 8.27
N SER A 40 3.11 14.94 8.70
CA SER A 40 2.71 14.80 10.10
C SER A 40 3.34 13.59 10.82
N THR A 41 4.11 12.76 10.12
CA THR A 41 4.71 11.56 10.69
C THR A 41 6.19 11.78 10.98
N SER A 42 6.64 11.17 12.06
CA SER A 42 8.04 11.17 12.47
C SER A 42 8.51 9.78 12.85
N TRP A 43 9.79 9.50 12.63
CA TRP A 43 10.48 8.30 13.05
C TRP A 43 11.63 8.69 13.96
N SER A 44 11.88 7.86 14.95
CA SER A 44 12.98 7.99 15.89
C SER A 44 13.71 6.66 15.96
N ILE A 45 15.02 6.69 15.68
CA ILE A 45 15.88 5.51 15.68
C ILE A 45 17.02 5.79 16.64
N HIS A 46 17.03 5.08 17.77
CA HIS A 46 18.00 5.23 18.84
C HIS A 46 19.15 4.24 18.65
N LEU A 47 20.37 4.76 18.71
CA LEU A 47 21.60 4.06 18.44
C LEU A 47 22.59 4.19 19.60
N GLU A 48 23.34 3.13 19.85
CA GLU A 48 24.47 3.09 20.76
C GLU A 48 25.61 2.33 20.09
N GLU A 49 26.75 2.99 19.90
CA GLU A 49 27.92 2.47 19.17
C GLU A 49 27.57 1.91 17.77
N GLY A 50 26.59 2.51 17.09
CA GLY A 50 26.12 2.09 15.77
C GLY A 50 25.14 0.91 15.76
N LYS A 51 24.77 0.38 16.93
CA LYS A 51 23.72 -0.65 17.09
C LYS A 51 22.39 -0.02 17.48
N LEU A 52 21.29 -0.59 17.03
CA LEU A 52 19.95 -0.11 17.38
C LEU A 52 19.55 -0.58 18.77
N THR A 53 19.17 0.37 19.63
CA THR A 53 18.64 0.08 20.96
C THR A 53 17.12 0.17 21.02
N TYR A 54 16.53 1.03 20.19
CA TYR A 54 15.07 1.17 20.06
C TYR A 54 14.70 1.96 18.81
N ALA A 55 13.47 1.78 18.32
CA ALA A 55 12.90 2.64 17.31
C ALA A 55 11.40 2.84 17.55
N SER A 56 10.91 4.04 17.23
CA SER A 56 9.50 4.41 17.32
C SER A 56 9.10 5.33 16.16
N SER A 57 7.81 5.35 15.82
CA SER A 57 7.23 6.28 14.84
C SER A 57 5.97 6.92 15.41
N SER A 58 5.71 8.20 15.13
CA SER A 58 4.53 8.90 15.66
C SER A 58 3.19 8.37 15.14
N ASP A 59 3.16 7.68 14.00
CA ASP A 59 1.95 7.00 13.54
C ASP A 59 1.65 5.76 14.40
N LYS A 60 0.45 5.75 15.00
CA LYS A 60 -0.15 4.59 15.69
C LYS A 60 0.73 3.92 16.75
N VAL A 61 1.50 4.71 17.51
CA VAL A 61 2.44 4.26 18.55
C VAL A 61 1.86 3.17 19.46
N PHE A 62 0.73 3.44 20.12
CA PHE A 62 0.12 2.51 21.07
C PHE A 62 -0.65 1.36 20.43
N GLU A 63 -1.19 1.54 19.21
CA GLU A 63 -1.77 0.41 18.46
C GLU A 63 -0.70 -0.62 18.13
N ARG A 64 0.49 -0.17 17.71
CA ARG A 64 1.63 -1.03 17.43
C ARG A 64 2.10 -1.79 18.66
N LEU A 65 2.32 -1.08 19.77
CA LEU A 65 2.74 -1.67 21.03
C LEU A 65 1.72 -2.71 21.54
N ASP A 66 0.42 -2.36 21.52
CA ASP A 66 -0.64 -3.26 21.98
C ASP A 66 -0.73 -4.52 21.10
N ASN A 67 -0.59 -4.39 19.77
CA ASN A 67 -0.57 -5.54 18.86
C ASN A 67 0.58 -6.51 19.17
N GLN A 68 1.78 -5.99 19.46
CA GLN A 68 2.93 -6.82 19.82
C GLN A 68 2.77 -7.46 21.21
N LEU A 69 2.24 -6.72 22.19
CA LEU A 69 1.93 -7.26 23.51
C LEU A 69 0.85 -8.34 23.46
N ARG A 70 -0.16 -8.22 22.59
CA ARG A 70 -1.14 -9.29 22.36
C ARG A 70 -0.48 -10.56 21.86
N ARG A 71 0.45 -10.46 20.91
CA ARG A 71 1.21 -11.62 20.41
C ARG A 71 2.06 -12.27 21.50
N LEU A 72 2.74 -11.46 22.32
CA LEU A 72 3.51 -11.95 23.46
C LEU A 72 2.64 -12.59 24.54
N SER A 73 1.44 -12.05 24.80
CA SER A 73 0.53 -12.58 25.83
C SER A 73 0.05 -14.00 25.57
N LEU A 74 0.09 -14.46 24.30
CA LEU A 74 -0.20 -15.86 23.98
C LEU A 74 0.74 -16.83 24.71
N ASN A 75 1.95 -16.39 25.03
CA ASN A 75 2.96 -17.17 25.73
C ASN A 75 3.19 -16.69 27.18
N ILE A 76 2.48 -15.65 27.64
CA ILE A 76 2.72 -14.97 28.92
C ILE A 76 1.38 -14.70 29.62
N PRO A 77 0.95 -15.58 30.56
CA PRO A 77 -0.32 -15.44 31.26
C PRO A 77 -0.43 -14.17 32.11
N THR A 78 0.70 -13.63 32.58
CA THR A 78 0.77 -12.39 33.37
C THR A 78 0.41 -11.14 32.57
N LEU A 79 0.49 -11.21 31.24
CA LEU A 79 0.20 -10.09 30.33
C LEU A 79 -1.25 -10.14 29.82
N ASN A 80 -2.20 -10.07 30.75
CA ASN A 80 -3.64 -10.15 30.43
C ASN A 80 -4.20 -8.82 29.87
N SER A 81 -5.47 -8.82 29.49
CA SER A 81 -6.14 -7.64 28.93
C SER A 81 -6.18 -6.45 29.89
N ALA A 82 -6.36 -6.70 31.20
CA ALA A 82 -6.40 -5.66 32.22
C ALA A 82 -5.05 -4.95 32.34
N THR A 83 -3.93 -5.69 32.35
CA THR A 83 -2.58 -5.11 32.38
C THR A 83 -2.32 -4.23 31.16
N ARG A 84 -2.76 -4.64 29.95
CA ARG A 84 -2.61 -3.84 28.74
C ARG A 84 -3.45 -2.57 28.76
N VAL A 85 -4.69 -2.65 29.24
CA VAL A 85 -5.57 -1.47 29.41
C VAL A 85 -4.97 -0.50 30.43
N GLN A 86 -4.48 -0.99 31.57
CA GLN A 86 -3.83 -0.17 32.57
C GLN A 86 -2.59 0.55 32.03
N MET A 87 -1.71 -0.18 31.33
CA MET A 87 -0.53 0.40 30.68
C MET A 87 -0.94 1.51 29.70
N ARG A 88 -1.96 1.27 28.88
CA ARG A 88 -2.45 2.26 27.92
C ARG A 88 -2.98 3.52 28.63
N LEU A 89 -3.76 3.38 29.70
CA LEU A 89 -4.24 4.51 30.49
C LEU A 89 -3.12 5.33 31.17
N MET A 90 -2.00 4.70 31.50
CA MET A 90 -0.87 5.37 32.16
C MET A 90 0.03 6.13 31.18
N PHE A 91 0.25 5.58 29.99
CA PHE A 91 1.29 6.07 29.08
C PHE A 91 0.75 6.62 27.74
N GLU A 92 -0.46 6.26 27.31
CA GLU A 92 -1.06 6.86 26.12
C GLU A 92 -1.54 8.28 26.46
N PRO A 93 -0.98 9.32 25.82
CA PRO A 93 -1.36 10.69 26.15
C PRO A 93 -2.83 10.92 25.80
N ALA A 94 -3.64 11.24 26.81
CA ALA A 94 -5.06 11.57 26.64
C ALA A 94 -5.27 12.93 25.94
N SER A 95 -4.24 13.78 25.90
CA SER A 95 -4.24 15.08 25.22
C SER A 95 -2.82 15.49 24.83
N GLU A 96 -2.68 16.33 23.80
CA GLU A 96 -1.39 16.81 23.25
C GLU A 96 -0.50 17.57 24.26
N ASN A 97 -1.05 17.97 25.42
CA ASN A 97 -0.37 18.83 26.39
C ASN A 97 0.50 18.06 27.41
N LEU A 98 0.37 16.75 27.53
CA LEU A 98 1.20 15.91 28.41
C LEU A 98 2.30 15.24 27.59
N SER A 99 3.46 15.88 27.50
CA SER A 99 4.62 15.33 26.80
C SER A 99 5.38 14.36 27.72
N ILE A 100 4.95 13.10 27.74
CA ILE A 100 5.75 12.01 28.30
C ILE A 100 6.85 11.68 27.28
N PRO A 101 8.14 11.74 27.63
CA PRO A 101 9.21 11.37 26.72
C PRO A 101 9.22 9.85 26.50
N TYR A 102 9.15 9.42 25.24
CA TYR A 102 9.19 8.00 24.84
C TYR A 102 8.12 7.14 25.54
N PRO A 103 6.82 7.49 25.41
CA PRO A 103 5.77 6.88 26.23
C PRO A 103 5.61 5.37 25.99
N ASP A 104 5.85 4.92 24.76
CA ASP A 104 5.88 3.51 24.38
C ASP A 104 7.05 2.74 25.03
N TYR A 105 8.25 3.31 25.02
CA TYR A 105 9.40 2.67 25.67
C TYR A 105 9.29 2.66 27.18
N GLN A 106 8.78 3.74 27.77
CA GLN A 106 8.52 3.80 29.21
C GLN A 106 7.47 2.76 29.64
N ALA A 107 6.45 2.53 28.82
CA ALA A 107 5.50 1.44 29.05
C ALA A 107 6.20 0.06 29.06
N ILE A 108 7.17 -0.18 28.17
CA ILE A 108 7.95 -1.42 28.17
C ILE A 108 8.81 -1.52 29.45
N CYS A 109 9.46 -0.44 29.86
CA CYS A 109 10.24 -0.40 31.10
C CYS A 109 9.38 -0.72 32.32
N TRP A 110 8.20 -0.09 32.40
CA TRP A 110 7.23 -0.33 33.47
C TRP A 110 6.76 -1.80 33.50
N LEU A 111 6.50 -2.42 32.35
CA LEU A 111 6.13 -3.84 32.29
C LEU A 111 7.22 -4.76 32.85
N VAL A 112 8.50 -4.42 32.66
CA VAL A 112 9.64 -5.15 33.23
C VAL A 112 9.76 -4.91 34.73
N GLU A 113 9.66 -3.66 35.17
CA GLU A 113 9.73 -3.27 36.59
C GLU A 113 8.64 -3.96 37.42
N GLN A 114 7.42 -4.00 36.91
CA GLN A 114 6.28 -4.67 37.54
C GLN A 114 6.32 -6.20 37.35
N ARG A 115 7.37 -6.75 36.73
CA ARG A 115 7.57 -8.18 36.47
C ARG A 115 6.46 -8.85 35.65
N TYR A 116 5.73 -8.10 34.84
CA TYR A 116 4.79 -8.67 33.88
C TYR A 116 5.53 -9.38 32.74
N ILE A 117 6.69 -8.85 32.35
CA ILE A 117 7.62 -9.45 31.38
C ILE A 117 9.05 -9.41 31.93
N SER A 118 9.91 -10.32 31.49
CA SER A 118 11.34 -10.32 31.79
C SER A 118 12.12 -9.39 30.85
N SER A 119 13.36 -9.05 31.20
CA SER A 119 14.26 -8.28 30.33
C SER A 119 14.50 -8.96 28.97
N MET A 120 14.55 -10.29 28.94
CA MET A 120 14.68 -11.06 27.68
C MET A 120 13.43 -10.91 26.81
N GLN A 121 12.24 -10.95 27.41
CA GLN A 121 10.98 -10.74 26.69
C GLN A 121 10.83 -9.30 26.20
N ALA A 122 11.30 -8.32 26.98
CA ALA A 122 11.38 -6.93 26.56
C ALA A 122 12.35 -6.74 25.39
N ALA A 123 13.49 -7.44 25.38
CA ALA A 123 14.41 -7.45 24.24
C ALA A 123 13.74 -7.95 22.96
N THR A 124 12.98 -9.05 23.04
CA THR A 124 12.19 -9.58 21.91
C THR A 124 11.11 -8.60 21.46
N LEU A 125 10.42 -7.95 22.40
CA LEU A 125 9.41 -6.93 22.08
C LEU A 125 10.03 -5.74 21.33
N VAL A 126 11.17 -5.24 21.81
CA VAL A 126 11.91 -4.15 21.17
C VAL A 126 12.37 -4.53 19.77
N ASP A 127 12.85 -5.76 19.58
CA ASP A 127 13.23 -6.29 18.26
C ASP A 127 12.05 -6.29 17.27
N GLU A 128 10.88 -6.79 17.69
CA GLU A 128 9.68 -6.79 16.85
C GLU A 128 9.17 -5.38 16.52
N LEU A 129 9.18 -4.47 17.49
CA LEU A 129 8.83 -3.06 17.27
C LEU A 129 9.81 -2.39 16.30
N ALA A 130 11.12 -2.63 16.48
CA ALA A 130 12.14 -2.07 15.61
C ALA A 130 11.96 -2.53 14.16
N LYS A 131 11.63 -3.80 13.93
CA LYS A 131 11.32 -4.33 12.59
C LYS A 131 10.16 -3.58 11.95
N GLU A 132 9.04 -3.40 12.64
CA GLU A 132 7.88 -2.66 12.09
C GLU A 132 8.21 -1.20 11.77
N VAL A 133 8.91 -0.52 12.68
CA VAL A 133 9.31 0.88 12.49
C VAL A 133 10.27 1.00 11.31
N LEU A 134 11.28 0.12 11.24
CA LEU A 134 12.24 0.10 10.13
C LEU A 134 11.58 -0.24 8.80
N GLU A 135 10.62 -1.16 8.74
CA GLU A 135 9.85 -1.44 7.52
C GLU A 135 9.16 -0.18 6.98
N SER A 136 8.51 0.61 7.85
CA SER A 136 7.88 1.88 7.47
C SER A 136 8.88 3.00 7.15
N PHE A 137 10.06 2.97 7.77
CA PHE A 137 11.13 3.94 7.54
C PHE A 137 11.85 3.71 6.21
N LEU A 138 12.06 2.44 5.83
CA LEU A 138 12.81 2.08 4.63
C LEU A 138 12.08 2.42 3.32
N ILE A 139 10.77 2.68 3.37
CA ILE A 139 9.96 3.08 2.22
C ILE A 139 9.93 4.60 1.98
N LEU A 140 10.53 5.41 2.88
CA LEU A 140 10.53 6.86 2.78
C LEU A 140 11.38 7.34 1.59
N LYS A 141 10.84 8.29 0.82
CA LYS A 141 11.49 8.85 -0.38
C LYS A 141 11.99 10.27 -0.18
N GLU A 142 11.34 11.01 0.70
CA GLU A 142 11.62 12.41 1.00
C GLU A 142 11.33 12.66 2.47
N GLY A 143 11.95 13.69 3.03
CA GLY A 143 11.76 14.05 4.42
C GLY A 143 12.89 14.92 4.93
N THR A 144 12.75 15.39 6.16
CA THR A 144 13.84 16.07 6.87
C THR A 144 14.33 15.20 8.00
N TYR A 145 15.62 15.28 8.30
CA TYR A 145 16.18 14.48 9.38
C TYR A 145 17.17 15.29 10.22
N GLU A 146 17.23 14.96 11.50
CA GLU A 146 18.14 15.56 12.47
C GLU A 146 18.71 14.43 13.35
N PHE A 147 19.98 14.56 13.73
CA PHE A 147 20.65 13.60 14.61
C PHE A 147 21.01 14.28 15.92
N TYR A 148 20.60 13.68 17.04
CA TYR A 148 20.83 14.18 18.39
C TYR A 148 21.76 13.23 19.15
N PRO A 149 23.04 13.59 19.37
CA PRO A 149 24.01 12.71 20.01
C PRO A 149 23.72 12.48 21.50
N ASP A 150 23.27 13.53 22.20
CA ASP A 150 22.97 13.47 23.64
C ASP A 150 21.46 13.52 23.86
N THR A 151 20.93 12.46 24.46
CA THR A 151 19.49 12.34 24.73
C THR A 151 19.26 11.76 26.12
N SER A 152 18.17 12.16 26.78
CA SER A 152 17.70 11.56 28.04
C SER A 152 17.42 10.05 27.91
N TRP A 153 17.39 9.55 26.68
CA TRP A 153 17.47 8.13 26.36
C TRP A 153 18.55 7.39 27.14
N ASN A 154 19.73 7.98 27.35
CA ASN A 154 20.88 7.29 27.99
C ASN A 154 20.58 6.85 29.44
N GLU A 155 19.60 7.45 30.10
CA GLU A 155 19.19 7.10 31.47
C GLU A 155 18.26 5.88 31.51
N LEU A 156 17.62 5.54 30.38
CA LEU A 156 16.65 4.44 30.31
C LEU A 156 17.34 3.08 30.10
N PRO A 157 16.86 2.00 30.74
CA PRO A 157 17.46 0.68 30.62
C PRO A 157 17.46 0.20 29.16
N LYS A 158 18.56 -0.42 28.72
CA LYS A 158 18.71 -0.99 27.37
C LYS A 158 18.49 -2.49 27.41
N PHE A 159 17.41 -2.96 26.80
CA PHE A 159 17.09 -4.40 26.81
C PHE A 159 17.84 -5.19 25.75
N CYS A 160 18.24 -4.54 24.64
CA CYS A 160 19.00 -5.17 23.57
C CYS A 160 19.85 -4.16 22.79
N GLN A 161 20.81 -4.70 22.05
CA GLN A 161 21.57 -3.99 21.02
C GLN A 161 21.48 -4.80 19.73
N LEU A 162 20.77 -4.26 18.74
CA LEU A 162 20.42 -4.97 17.52
C LEU A 162 21.31 -4.53 16.36
N ASP A 163 21.76 -5.51 15.57
CA ASP A 163 22.53 -5.24 14.36
C ASP A 163 21.59 -4.66 13.28
N LEU A 164 21.80 -3.38 12.98
CA LEU A 164 21.04 -2.67 11.95
C LEU A 164 21.10 -3.35 10.59
N ARG A 165 22.23 -3.95 10.22
CA ARG A 165 22.38 -4.63 8.92
C ARG A 165 21.45 -5.84 8.85
N LEU A 166 21.42 -6.65 9.90
CA LEU A 166 20.55 -7.84 9.97
C LEU A 166 19.08 -7.44 9.99
N LEU A 167 18.73 -6.37 10.73
CA LEU A 167 17.36 -5.84 10.75
C LEU A 167 16.95 -5.30 9.39
N VAL A 168 17.81 -4.53 8.72
CA VAL A 168 17.53 -3.99 7.38
C VAL A 168 17.37 -5.13 6.37
N GLU A 169 18.24 -6.13 6.39
CA GLU A 169 18.12 -7.31 5.52
C GLU A 169 16.81 -8.07 5.79
N TYR A 170 16.47 -8.27 7.06
CA TYR A 170 15.19 -8.86 7.46
C TYR A 170 14.01 -8.05 6.95
N CYS A 171 13.99 -6.73 7.17
CA CYS A 171 12.89 -5.86 6.75
C CYS A 171 12.77 -5.83 5.23
N GLN A 172 13.89 -5.72 4.49
CA GLN A 172 13.88 -5.81 3.03
C GLN A 172 13.35 -7.16 2.54
N ARG A 173 13.71 -8.26 3.21
CA ARG A 173 13.18 -9.59 2.92
C ARG A 173 11.70 -9.73 3.28
N GLN A 174 11.24 -9.18 4.40
CA GLN A 174 9.83 -9.21 4.78
C GLN A 174 8.97 -8.35 3.89
N LEU A 175 9.45 -7.16 3.55
CA LEU A 175 8.85 -6.35 2.50
C LEU A 175 8.74 -7.22 1.24
N ARG A 176 9.82 -7.85 0.78
CA ARG A 176 9.79 -8.78 -0.38
C ARG A 176 8.81 -9.97 -0.23
N ASN A 177 8.71 -10.58 0.95
CA ASN A 177 7.95 -11.80 1.22
C ASN A 177 6.47 -11.57 1.51
N ARG A 178 6.08 -10.43 2.09
CA ARG A 178 4.66 -10.03 2.19
C ARG A 178 4.05 -9.83 0.80
N TYR A 179 4.87 -9.55 -0.20
CA TYR A 179 4.47 -9.63 -1.61
C TYR A 179 4.34 -11.08 -2.16
N HIS A 180 4.56 -12.15 -1.37
CA HIS A 180 4.59 -13.56 -1.83
C HIS A 180 3.68 -14.58 -1.09
N ILE A 181 3.14 -14.35 0.12
CA ILE A 181 2.50 -15.41 0.98
C ILE A 181 0.94 -15.44 1.02
N GLN A 182 0.19 -14.47 0.47
CA GLN A 182 -1.29 -14.48 0.53
C GLN A 182 -1.97 -15.39 -0.54
N SER A 183 -1.77 -16.71 -0.49
CA SER A 183 -2.50 -17.68 -1.35
C SER A 183 -2.86 -18.97 -0.59
N PRO A 184 -4.15 -19.32 -0.36
CA PRO A 184 -4.52 -20.59 0.27
C PRO A 184 -4.79 -21.74 -0.72
N VAL A 185 -4.43 -22.93 -0.25
CA VAL A 185 -4.46 -24.26 -0.88
C VAL A 185 -5.88 -24.86 -0.95
N ASN A 186 -6.22 -25.46 -2.10
CA ASN A 186 -7.48 -26.18 -2.38
C ASN A 186 -7.53 -27.59 -1.76
N VAL A 187 -8.65 -27.94 -1.11
CA VAL A 187 -9.10 -29.34 -0.92
C VAL A 187 -10.58 -29.47 -1.31
N ALA A 188 -10.86 -30.57 -2.01
CA ALA A 188 -11.95 -30.88 -2.94
C ALA A 188 -13.39 -31.02 -2.40
N LYS A 189 -14.32 -31.04 -3.39
CA LYS A 189 -15.58 -31.82 -3.58
C LYS A 189 -16.74 -30.88 -3.95
N GLY A 190 -17.59 -31.06 -4.96
CA GLY A 190 -17.82 -32.12 -5.94
C GLY A 190 -19.29 -32.03 -6.42
N SER A 191 -19.50 -31.70 -7.70
CA SER A 191 -20.64 -32.12 -8.56
C SER A 191 -22.10 -31.62 -8.20
N PRO A 192 -23.14 -31.82 -9.05
CA PRO A 192 -23.74 -30.73 -9.85
C PRO A 192 -25.30 -30.73 -9.93
N VAL A 193 -25.85 -29.83 -10.76
CA VAL A 193 -27.15 -29.86 -11.49
C VAL A 193 -28.43 -29.29 -10.82
N LEU A 194 -29.09 -28.43 -11.64
CA LEU A 194 -30.46 -27.85 -11.70
C LEU A 194 -31.65 -28.83 -11.45
N PRO A 195 -32.97 -28.46 -11.46
CA PRO A 195 -33.63 -27.31 -12.15
C PRO A 195 -34.87 -26.63 -11.48
N SER A 196 -35.48 -25.70 -12.26
CA SER A 196 -36.93 -25.32 -12.30
C SER A 196 -37.39 -24.09 -11.49
N ILE A 197 -38.40 -23.25 -11.84
CA ILE A 197 -39.34 -23.05 -12.98
C ILE A 197 -40.08 -21.69 -12.74
N ASN A 198 -40.47 -20.99 -13.83
CA ASN A 198 -41.55 -19.99 -14.08
C ASN A 198 -41.97 -18.89 -13.07
N SER A 199 -42.16 -17.67 -13.60
CA SER A 199 -43.52 -17.12 -13.84
C SER A 199 -43.57 -15.82 -14.67
N LEU A 200 -44.31 -15.90 -15.79
CA LEU A 200 -45.16 -14.94 -16.52
C LEU A 200 -45.03 -13.40 -16.35
N SER A 201 -45.06 -12.67 -17.48
CA SER A 201 -46.25 -11.88 -17.88
C SER A 201 -46.15 -11.25 -19.28
N ASN A 202 -47.32 -11.16 -19.90
CA ASN A 202 -47.75 -10.66 -21.23
C ASN A 202 -47.24 -9.24 -21.58
N GLY A 203 -47.20 -8.73 -22.81
CA GLY A 203 -47.72 -9.16 -24.11
C GLY A 203 -48.13 -7.92 -24.94
N LYS A 204 -47.78 -7.91 -26.25
CA LYS A 204 -48.31 -7.11 -27.39
C LYS A 204 -48.01 -5.58 -27.36
N THR A 205 -47.62 -4.89 -28.44
CA THR A 205 -48.28 -4.79 -29.76
C THR A 205 -47.34 -4.18 -30.82
N LEU A 206 -47.63 -4.57 -32.08
CA LEU A 206 -47.12 -4.23 -33.42
C LEU A 206 -46.64 -2.78 -33.70
N ASN A 207 -45.60 -2.62 -34.53
CA ASN A 207 -45.78 -2.24 -35.95
C ASN A 207 -44.56 -2.50 -36.85
N LYS A 208 -44.86 -2.92 -38.08
CA LYS A 208 -43.97 -3.40 -39.14
C LYS A 208 -43.65 -2.28 -40.15
N ASN A 209 -42.39 -2.27 -40.58
CA ASN A 209 -41.89 -2.24 -41.97
C ASN A 209 -42.18 -1.00 -42.85
N ASN A 210 -41.10 -0.28 -43.27
CA ASN A 210 -40.37 -0.43 -44.56
C ASN A 210 -41.01 0.46 -45.65
N SER A 211 -40.33 1.08 -46.61
CA SER A 211 -39.00 0.91 -47.22
C SER A 211 -38.87 1.98 -48.32
N GLY A 212 -37.63 2.25 -48.76
CA GLY A 212 -37.31 2.80 -50.09
C GLY A 212 -36.52 4.11 -50.00
N GLU A 213 -35.18 4.09 -50.00
CA GLU A 213 -34.33 4.06 -51.22
C GLU A 213 -34.55 5.32 -52.10
N ASN A 214 -33.58 6.11 -52.53
CA ASN A 214 -32.15 5.92 -52.67
C ASN A 214 -31.50 7.27 -53.06
N ASN A 215 -30.17 7.34 -52.99
CA ASN A 215 -29.31 8.27 -53.75
C ASN A 215 -29.08 9.70 -53.23
N ASN A 216 -28.53 9.80 -52.02
CA ASN A 216 -27.43 10.76 -51.77
C ASN A 216 -26.33 10.11 -50.90
N GLN A 217 -25.99 8.87 -51.24
CA GLN A 217 -24.64 8.36 -50.98
C GLN A 217 -23.69 9.07 -51.94
N LYS A 218 -23.02 10.13 -51.46
CA LYS A 218 -21.59 10.35 -51.77
C LYS A 218 -20.94 11.54 -51.06
N TYR A 219 -21.69 12.42 -50.37
CA TYR A 219 -21.09 13.60 -49.71
C TYR A 219 -21.50 13.84 -48.24
N ALA A 220 -22.15 12.89 -47.57
CA ALA A 220 -22.40 12.95 -46.12
C ALA A 220 -21.93 11.68 -45.38
N LYS A 221 -20.89 11.03 -45.93
CA LYS A 221 -20.17 9.96 -45.24
C LYS A 221 -19.10 10.66 -44.39
N GLN A 222 -19.29 10.67 -43.07
CA GLN A 222 -18.45 11.27 -42.00
C GLN A 222 -19.13 12.41 -41.24
N LEU A 223 -20.25 12.10 -40.58
CA LEU A 223 -20.44 12.60 -39.22
C LEU A 223 -20.44 11.35 -38.35
N GLU A 224 -19.22 10.92 -38.02
CA GLU A 224 -19.00 9.76 -37.16
C GLU A 224 -19.69 10.02 -35.82
N LYS A 225 -20.64 9.15 -35.50
CA LYS A 225 -21.23 9.05 -34.17
C LYS A 225 -20.07 8.78 -33.22
N ASN A 226 -19.59 9.81 -32.53
CA ASN A 226 -18.36 9.74 -31.72
C ASN A 226 -18.60 8.72 -30.59
N SER A 227 -18.28 7.45 -30.84
CA SER A 227 -18.45 6.38 -29.87
C SER A 227 -17.33 6.52 -28.85
N LEU A 228 -17.68 6.88 -27.62
CA LEU A 228 -16.72 6.95 -26.53
C LEU A 228 -15.98 5.63 -26.39
N TYR A 229 -14.66 5.70 -26.22
CA TYR A 229 -13.86 4.52 -25.94
C TYR A 229 -14.08 4.08 -24.50
N THR A 230 -14.45 2.82 -24.31
CA THR A 230 -14.68 2.27 -22.98
C THR A 230 -13.36 1.81 -22.35
N VAL A 231 -12.96 2.44 -21.25
CA VAL A 231 -11.74 2.11 -20.51
C VAL A 231 -12.11 1.47 -19.18
N ALA A 232 -11.76 0.20 -18.97
CA ALA A 232 -11.91 -0.46 -17.68
C ALA A 232 -10.66 -0.25 -16.83
N CYS A 233 -10.83 0.21 -15.59
CA CYS A 233 -9.76 0.48 -14.63
C CYS A 233 -9.94 -0.44 -13.43
N ILE A 234 -8.97 -1.32 -13.18
CA ILE A 234 -9.02 -2.31 -12.10
C ILE A 234 -7.86 -1.99 -11.15
N ASP A 235 -8.20 -1.55 -9.94
CA ASP A 235 -7.26 -1.08 -8.93
C ASP A 235 -7.98 -1.06 -7.57
N ASP A 236 -7.39 -1.62 -6.52
CA ASP A 236 -8.01 -1.62 -5.19
C ASP A 236 -7.95 -0.25 -4.50
N SER A 237 -7.06 0.62 -4.96
CA SER A 237 -6.98 2.00 -4.48
C SER A 237 -8.07 2.85 -5.13
N GLN A 238 -9.10 3.18 -4.35
CA GLN A 238 -10.14 4.13 -4.77
C GLN A 238 -9.55 5.49 -5.21
N THR A 239 -8.44 5.91 -4.59
CA THR A 239 -7.72 7.14 -4.95
C THR A 239 -7.16 7.07 -6.37
N VAL A 240 -6.58 5.93 -6.78
CA VAL A 240 -6.07 5.75 -8.14
C VAL A 240 -7.20 5.69 -9.15
N LEU A 241 -8.29 4.96 -8.86
CA LEU A 241 -9.48 4.90 -9.72
C LEU A 241 -10.08 6.29 -9.95
N ASN A 242 -10.21 7.10 -8.89
CA ASN A 242 -10.70 8.47 -8.98
C ASN A 242 -9.77 9.36 -9.79
N SER A 243 -8.45 9.20 -9.63
CA SER A 243 -7.44 9.96 -10.38
C SER A 243 -7.50 9.64 -11.88
N ILE A 244 -7.61 8.36 -12.25
CA ILE A 244 -7.74 7.94 -13.66
C ILE A 244 -9.03 8.48 -14.26
N LYS A 245 -10.15 8.40 -13.53
CA LYS A 245 -11.43 8.95 -13.97
C LYS A 245 -11.35 10.46 -14.22
N LEU A 246 -10.67 11.20 -13.34
CA LEU A 246 -10.46 12.64 -13.49
C LEU A 246 -9.54 12.98 -14.68
N PHE A 247 -8.55 12.14 -14.96
CA PHE A 247 -7.57 12.39 -16.01
C PHE A 247 -8.06 12.07 -17.42
N LEU A 248 -9.07 11.20 -17.57
CA LEU A 248 -9.67 10.84 -18.86
C LEU A 248 -10.92 11.69 -19.12
N ASP A 249 -10.93 12.42 -20.24
CA ASP A 249 -12.04 13.29 -20.64
C ASP A 249 -13.33 12.49 -20.93
N GLU A 250 -14.42 12.88 -20.25
CA GLU A 250 -15.74 12.24 -20.37
C GLU A 250 -16.36 12.40 -21.77
N ASN A 251 -15.88 13.35 -22.59
CA ASN A 251 -16.32 13.52 -23.98
C ASN A 251 -15.64 12.55 -24.96
N THR A 252 -14.60 11.83 -24.52
CA THR A 252 -13.83 10.90 -25.35
C THR A 252 -13.83 9.47 -24.78
N PHE A 253 -13.89 9.33 -23.45
CA PHE A 253 -13.78 8.05 -22.76
C PHE A 253 -14.98 7.77 -21.85
N SER A 254 -15.43 6.52 -21.84
CA SER A 254 -16.33 5.97 -20.84
C SER A 254 -15.52 5.13 -19.85
N VAL A 255 -15.35 5.61 -18.62
CA VAL A 255 -14.48 4.96 -17.61
C VAL A 255 -15.29 4.05 -16.69
N VAL A 256 -14.99 2.75 -16.73
CA VAL A 256 -15.55 1.74 -15.82
C VAL A 256 -14.53 1.43 -14.74
N THR A 257 -14.82 1.79 -13.49
CA THR A 257 -13.92 1.54 -12.35
C THR A 257 -14.31 0.26 -11.61
N ILE A 258 -13.30 -0.52 -11.22
CA ILE A 258 -13.44 -1.83 -10.58
C ILE A 258 -12.48 -1.85 -9.40
N ASN A 259 -13.01 -1.66 -8.19
CA ASN A 259 -12.18 -1.65 -6.97
C ASN A 259 -12.01 -3.05 -6.34
N ASP A 260 -12.85 -4.00 -6.73
CA ASP A 260 -12.83 -5.37 -6.23
C ASP A 260 -12.31 -6.29 -7.35
N PRO A 261 -11.05 -6.75 -7.28
CA PRO A 261 -10.43 -7.57 -8.32
C PRO A 261 -11.17 -8.89 -8.56
N VAL A 262 -11.87 -9.42 -7.54
CA VAL A 262 -12.66 -10.66 -7.65
C VAL A 262 -13.86 -10.47 -8.58
N LYS A 263 -14.42 -9.26 -8.63
CA LYS A 263 -15.52 -8.91 -9.55
C LYS A 263 -15.02 -8.50 -10.94
N ALA A 264 -13.72 -8.33 -11.13
CA ALA A 264 -13.15 -7.75 -12.34
C ALA A 264 -13.53 -8.52 -13.61
N LEU A 265 -13.36 -9.84 -13.62
CA LEU A 265 -13.67 -10.64 -14.81
C LEU A 265 -15.14 -10.51 -15.24
N MET A 266 -16.08 -10.60 -14.28
CA MET A 266 -17.51 -10.47 -14.56
C MET A 266 -17.88 -9.08 -15.06
N GLN A 267 -17.29 -8.03 -14.48
CA GLN A 267 -17.56 -6.65 -14.88
C GLN A 267 -16.97 -6.33 -16.25
N ILE A 268 -15.77 -6.83 -16.57
CA ILE A 268 -15.10 -6.67 -17.88
C ILE A 268 -15.88 -7.42 -18.99
N LEU A 269 -16.39 -8.62 -18.71
CA LEU A 269 -17.28 -9.37 -19.61
C LEU A 269 -18.54 -8.59 -19.98
N ARG A 270 -19.09 -7.84 -19.03
CA ARG A 270 -20.28 -7.03 -19.24
C ARG A 270 -19.97 -5.71 -19.95
N SER A 271 -18.89 -5.03 -19.58
CA SER A 271 -18.56 -3.70 -20.14
C SER A 271 -17.88 -3.75 -21.50
N LYS A 272 -17.27 -4.88 -21.88
CA LYS A 272 -16.55 -5.06 -23.16
C LYS A 272 -15.63 -3.87 -23.49
N PRO A 273 -14.63 -3.59 -22.63
CA PRO A 273 -13.80 -2.41 -22.78
C PRO A 273 -12.90 -2.47 -24.02
N ASP A 274 -12.65 -1.31 -24.61
CA ASP A 274 -11.69 -1.09 -25.68
C ASP A 274 -10.25 -1.08 -25.15
N LEU A 275 -10.05 -0.72 -23.88
CA LEU A 275 -8.76 -0.77 -23.20
C LEU A 275 -8.93 -1.10 -21.72
N ILE A 276 -7.99 -1.86 -21.17
CA ILE A 276 -7.96 -2.22 -19.75
C ILE A 276 -6.70 -1.61 -19.11
N LEU A 277 -6.90 -0.78 -18.10
CA LEU A 277 -5.87 -0.36 -17.15
C LEU A 277 -5.95 -1.30 -15.94
N LEU A 278 -4.91 -2.09 -15.76
CA LEU A 278 -4.88 -3.16 -14.77
C LEU A 278 -3.74 -2.92 -13.80
N ASP A 279 -4.07 -2.67 -12.54
CA ASP A 279 -3.05 -2.60 -11.51
C ASP A 279 -2.34 -3.94 -11.37
N VAL A 280 -1.02 -3.88 -11.24
CA VAL A 280 -0.17 -5.04 -10.97
C VAL A 280 -0.32 -5.47 -9.52
N GLU A 281 -0.41 -4.51 -8.60
CA GLU A 281 -0.27 -4.73 -7.17
C GLU A 281 -1.61 -4.62 -6.43
N MET A 282 -2.55 -5.52 -6.72
CA MET A 282 -3.82 -5.59 -5.99
C MET A 282 -3.80 -6.66 -4.89
N PRO A 283 -4.44 -6.42 -3.74
CA PRO A 283 -4.64 -7.41 -2.69
C PRO A 283 -5.53 -8.54 -3.20
N ASN A 284 -5.15 -9.78 -2.89
CA ASN A 284 -5.85 -11.03 -3.23
C ASN A 284 -5.84 -11.46 -4.72
N LEU A 285 -5.40 -10.63 -5.67
CA LEU A 285 -5.31 -11.01 -7.09
C LEU A 285 -4.11 -10.34 -7.77
N ASP A 286 -3.12 -11.11 -8.19
CA ASP A 286 -1.98 -10.58 -8.95
C ASP A 286 -2.47 -10.09 -10.33
N GLY A 287 -2.21 -8.82 -10.65
CA GLY A 287 -2.57 -8.23 -11.94
C GLY A 287 -1.97 -9.00 -13.13
N TYR A 288 -0.80 -9.62 -12.97
CA TYR A 288 -0.22 -10.49 -14.00
C TYR A 288 -1.06 -11.75 -14.23
N GLU A 289 -1.61 -12.34 -13.18
CA GLU A 289 -2.48 -13.52 -13.28
C GLU A 289 -3.82 -13.16 -13.91
N LEU A 290 -4.42 -12.03 -13.52
CA LEU A 290 -5.64 -11.52 -14.15
C LEU A 290 -5.38 -11.19 -15.63
N CYS A 291 -4.26 -10.56 -15.97
CA CYS A 291 -3.85 -10.32 -17.35
C CYS A 291 -3.76 -11.63 -18.14
N SER A 292 -3.10 -12.66 -17.57
CA SER A 292 -2.97 -13.98 -18.18
C SER A 292 -4.33 -14.66 -18.38
N LEU A 293 -5.24 -14.56 -17.40
CA LEU A 293 -6.60 -15.07 -17.49
C LEU A 293 -7.41 -14.37 -18.59
N LEU A 294 -7.35 -13.03 -18.64
CA LEU A 294 -8.00 -12.25 -19.70
C LEU A 294 -7.45 -12.61 -21.08
N ARG A 295 -6.13 -12.80 -21.21
CA ARG A 295 -5.49 -13.20 -22.48
C ARG A 295 -5.87 -14.61 -22.94
N ARG A 296 -6.21 -15.51 -22.02
CA ARG A 296 -6.73 -16.85 -22.33
C ARG A 296 -8.20 -16.83 -22.75
N HIS A 297 -8.94 -15.79 -22.40
CA HIS A 297 -10.33 -15.62 -22.80
C HIS A 297 -10.42 -15.03 -24.22
N SER A 298 -11.17 -15.70 -25.12
CA SER A 298 -11.24 -15.33 -26.55
C SER A 298 -11.70 -13.89 -26.77
N ALA A 299 -12.63 -13.39 -25.95
CA ALA A 299 -13.15 -12.03 -26.04
C ALA A 299 -12.11 -10.93 -25.75
N PHE A 300 -11.05 -11.22 -24.99
CA PHE A 300 -10.05 -10.21 -24.56
C PHE A 300 -8.64 -10.52 -25.05
N LYS A 301 -8.50 -11.53 -25.92
CA LYS A 301 -7.21 -11.94 -26.49
C LYS A 301 -6.46 -10.77 -27.13
N TYR A 302 -7.19 -9.84 -27.75
CA TYR A 302 -6.63 -8.69 -28.46
C TYR A 302 -6.92 -7.34 -27.81
N THR A 303 -7.70 -7.30 -26.72
CA THR A 303 -7.98 -6.05 -26.00
C THR A 303 -6.68 -5.51 -25.39
N PRO A 304 -6.28 -4.26 -25.65
CA PRO A 304 -5.15 -3.64 -24.99
C PRO A 304 -5.22 -3.75 -23.46
N ILE A 305 -4.19 -4.31 -22.83
CA ILE A 305 -4.05 -4.35 -21.37
C ILE A 305 -2.77 -3.59 -21.02
N ILE A 306 -2.93 -2.46 -20.34
CA ILE A 306 -1.84 -1.65 -19.81
C ILE A 306 -1.72 -1.96 -18.33
N MET A 307 -0.57 -2.50 -17.95
CA MET A 307 -0.28 -2.78 -16.55
C MET A 307 0.10 -1.48 -15.84
N VAL A 308 -0.62 -1.11 -14.81
CA VAL A 308 -0.33 0.05 -13.97
C VAL A 308 0.45 -0.45 -12.74
N THR A 309 1.59 0.14 -12.39
CA THR A 309 2.47 -0.43 -11.33
C THR A 309 3.20 0.61 -10.50
N GLY A 310 3.29 0.44 -9.19
CA GLY A 310 4.10 1.31 -8.32
C GLY A 310 5.62 1.13 -8.43
N ARG A 311 6.09 0.15 -9.22
CA ARG A 311 7.51 -0.17 -9.37
C ARG A 311 8.14 0.62 -10.51
N THR A 312 9.02 1.56 -10.19
CA THR A 312 9.75 2.36 -11.20
C THR A 312 11.00 1.69 -11.75
N GLY A 313 11.49 0.59 -11.14
CA GLY A 313 12.81 0.04 -11.45
C GLY A 313 12.82 -1.21 -12.34
N PHE A 314 11.92 -2.16 -12.10
CA PHE A 314 11.92 -3.45 -12.79
C PHE A 314 10.50 -4.01 -12.82
N ILE A 315 9.77 -3.68 -13.88
CA ILE A 315 8.80 -4.63 -14.40
C ILE A 315 9.60 -5.90 -14.65
N ASP A 316 9.29 -6.99 -13.94
CA ASP A 316 9.98 -8.26 -14.09
C ASP A 316 9.85 -8.68 -15.56
N ARG A 317 10.89 -8.41 -16.36
CA ARG A 317 10.86 -8.50 -17.83
C ARG A 317 10.50 -9.92 -18.27
N ALA A 318 10.77 -10.91 -17.43
CA ALA A 318 10.34 -12.29 -17.64
C ALA A 318 8.81 -12.41 -17.49
N LYS A 319 8.22 -11.97 -16.37
CA LYS A 319 6.75 -12.01 -16.16
C LYS A 319 5.98 -11.17 -17.18
N ALA A 320 6.48 -9.98 -17.50
CA ALA A 320 5.87 -9.08 -18.48
C ALA A 320 5.79 -9.68 -19.88
N LYS A 321 6.84 -10.39 -20.30
CA LYS A 321 6.89 -11.09 -21.59
C LYS A 321 6.00 -12.33 -21.59
N MET A 322 5.81 -12.97 -20.44
CA MET A 322 4.95 -14.16 -20.29
C MET A 322 3.46 -13.83 -20.33
N VAL A 323 3.02 -12.71 -19.75
CA VAL A 323 1.57 -12.36 -19.69
C VAL A 323 1.02 -11.64 -20.92
N ARG A 324 1.88 -11.28 -21.89
CA ARG A 324 1.49 -10.57 -23.14
C ARG A 324 0.68 -9.30 -22.87
N SER A 325 1.07 -8.48 -21.89
CA SER A 325 0.49 -7.14 -21.74
C SER A 325 0.88 -6.24 -22.93
N SER A 326 0.08 -5.21 -23.20
CA SER A 326 0.27 -4.29 -24.32
C SER A 326 1.20 -3.13 -23.96
N GLY A 327 1.24 -2.73 -22.68
CA GLY A 327 2.08 -1.64 -22.20
C GLY A 327 2.13 -1.58 -20.67
N TYR A 328 2.88 -0.59 -20.16
CA TYR A 328 3.07 -0.37 -18.73
C TYR A 328 3.00 1.13 -18.41
N LEU A 329 2.41 1.45 -17.27
CA LEU A 329 2.35 2.79 -16.71
C LEU A 329 2.79 2.74 -15.24
N THR A 330 3.79 3.53 -14.85
CA THR A 330 4.33 3.52 -13.48
C THR A 330 3.59 4.53 -12.59
N LYS A 331 3.20 4.14 -11.38
CA LYS A 331 2.65 5.03 -10.34
C LYS A 331 3.81 5.67 -9.56
N PRO A 332 3.70 6.94 -9.15
CA PRO A 332 2.68 7.89 -9.58
C PRO A 332 2.86 8.26 -11.06
N PHE A 333 1.76 8.48 -11.78
CA PHE A 333 1.75 8.94 -13.18
C PHE A 333 1.01 10.28 -13.29
N THR A 334 1.44 11.10 -14.25
CA THR A 334 0.76 12.34 -14.64
C THR A 334 -0.37 12.06 -15.62
N GLN A 335 -1.31 13.02 -15.76
CA GLN A 335 -2.36 12.96 -16.77
C GLN A 335 -1.79 12.80 -18.19
N SER A 336 -0.70 13.49 -18.50
CA SER A 336 -0.05 13.40 -19.82
C SER A 336 0.50 12.01 -20.13
N GLU A 337 1.13 11.35 -19.15
CA GLU A 337 1.65 9.98 -19.31
C GLU A 337 0.53 8.96 -19.52
N LEU A 338 -0.58 9.09 -18.77
CA LEU A 338 -1.76 8.26 -18.92
C LEU A 338 -2.41 8.42 -20.31
N LEU A 339 -2.67 9.66 -20.74
CA LEU A 339 -3.28 9.92 -22.05
C LEU A 339 -2.38 9.41 -23.18
N LYS A 340 -1.07 9.65 -23.09
CA LYS A 340 -0.10 9.18 -24.09
C LYS A 340 -0.15 7.66 -24.26
N ILE A 341 -0.24 6.88 -23.17
CA ILE A 341 -0.28 5.43 -23.27
C ILE A 341 -1.64 4.91 -23.72
N VAL A 342 -2.73 5.56 -23.30
CA VAL A 342 -4.10 5.19 -23.70
C VAL A 342 -4.31 5.41 -25.20
N PHE A 343 -4.02 6.61 -25.71
CA PHE A 343 -4.14 6.92 -27.14
C PHE A 343 -3.19 6.10 -28.03
N LYS A 344 -2.05 5.67 -27.52
CA LYS A 344 -1.15 4.78 -28.26
C LYS A 344 -1.77 3.41 -28.57
N HIS A 345 -2.73 2.94 -27.78
CA HIS A 345 -3.23 1.57 -27.86
C HIS A 345 -4.72 1.45 -28.20
N ILE A 346 -5.46 2.56 -28.16
CA ILE A 346 -6.82 2.65 -28.68
C ILE A 346 -6.76 2.89 -30.19
N LYS A 347 -7.67 2.27 -30.95
CA LYS A 347 -7.68 2.28 -32.42
C LYS A 347 -8.71 3.24 -33.01
#